data_AF-A0A376VWE7-F1
#
_entry.id   AF-A0A376VWE7-F1
#
_cell.length_a   1.000
_cell.length_b   1.000
_cell.length_c   1.000
_cell.angle_alpha   90.00
_cell.angle_beta   90.00
_cell.angle_gamma   90.00
#
_symmetry.space_group_name_H-M   'P 1'
#
loop_
_entity.id
_entity.type
_entity.pdbx_description
1 polymer ?
#
loop_
_entity_poly.entity_id
_entity_poly.type
_entity_poly.pdbx_seq_one_letter_code
_entity_poly.pdbx_strand_id
1 'polypeptide(L)' 'MAQRIFTLILLLCSTSVFAGLFDAPGRSQFVPADQAFAFDFQQNQHDLNLTWQIKDGYYLYRKQIRITPEHAKNC' A
#
# COMPACT_ATOMS: atom_id res chain seq x y z
N MET A 1 41.14 3.33 35.57
CA MET A 1 40.04 4.31 35.53
C MET A 1 39.48 4.54 34.13
N ALA A 2 40.31 4.65 33.08
CA ALA A 2 39.85 4.96 31.71
C ALA A 2 38.98 3.88 31.02
N GLN A 3 39.17 2.60 31.35
CA GLN A 3 38.42 1.49 30.71
C GLN A 3 36.92 1.52 30.99
N ARG A 4 36.50 1.94 32.20
CA ARG A 4 35.08 2.03 32.59
C ARG A 4 34.34 3.12 31.81
N ILE A 5 35.02 4.22 31.52
CA ILE A 5 34.47 5.35 30.75
C ILE A 5 34.31 4.95 29.28
N PHE A 6 35.30 4.24 28.72
CA PHE A 6 35.23 3.74 27.35
C PHE A 6 34.09 2.73 27.14
N THR A 7 33.87 1.83 28.11
CA THR A 7 32.74 0.87 28.05
C THR A 7 31.38 1.55 28.13
N LEU A 8 31.25 2.65 28.88
CA LEU A 8 30.00 3.40 28.98
C LEU A 8 29.67 4.13 27.67
N ILE A 9 30.67 4.69 27.00
CA ILE A 9 30.50 5.35 25.69
C ILE A 9 30.09 4.34 24.62
N LEU A 10 30.71 3.16 24.61
CA LEU A 10 30.36 2.09 23.66
C LEU A 10 28.95 1.53 23.91
N LEU A 11 28.52 1.46 25.18
CA LEU A 11 27.18 1.04 25.56
C LEU A 11 26.10 2.05 25.11
N LEU A 12 26.39 3.36 25.22
CA LEU A 12 25.46 4.42 24.78
C LEU A 12 25.22 4.44 23.27
N CYS A 13 26.19 4.04 22.44
CA CYS A 13 26.03 3.98 20.98
C CYS A 13 25.23 2.75 20.49
N SER A 14 24.85 1.83 21.37
CA SER A 14 24.09 0.62 21.00
C SER A 14 22.57 0.82 20.98
N THR A 15 22.07 2.00 21.35
CA THR A 15 20.64 2.29 21.24
C THR A 15 20.28 2.55 19.78
N SER A 16 19.55 1.62 19.18
CA SER A 16 18.99 1.73 17.84
C SER A 16 18.23 3.05 17.67
N VAL A 17 18.58 3.81 16.62
CA VAL A 17 17.82 5.00 16.21
C VAL A 17 16.44 4.52 15.73
N PHE A 18 15.40 4.78 16.51
CA PHE A 18 14.02 4.50 16.12
C PHE A 18 13.54 5.60 15.16
N ALA A 19 13.51 5.30 13.86
CA ALA A 19 13.09 6.24 12.81
C ALA A 19 11.57 6.56 12.79
N GLY A 20 10.80 6.10 13.79
CA GLY A 20 9.35 6.28 13.87
C GLY A 20 8.86 7.46 14.72
N LEU A 21 9.75 8.26 15.34
CA LEU A 21 9.34 9.38 16.22
C LEU A 21 8.56 10.50 15.49
N PHE A 22 8.77 10.64 14.17
CA PHE A 22 8.14 11.66 13.33
C PHE A 22 7.21 11.09 12.27
N ASP A 23 6.84 9.81 12.37
CA ASP A 23 5.87 9.25 11.43
C ASP A 23 4.49 9.79 11.80
N ALA A 24 4.12 10.89 11.17
CA ALA A 24 2.82 11.52 11.36
C ALA A 24 1.72 10.51 10.97
N PRO A 25 0.62 10.41 11.74
CA PRO A 25 -0.48 9.53 11.40
C PRO A 25 -0.96 9.84 9.97
N GLY A 26 -0.84 8.85 9.07
CA GLY A 26 -1.25 8.96 7.67
C GLY A 26 -0.13 8.86 6.62
N ARG A 27 1.17 8.96 6.98
CA ARG A 27 2.27 8.79 5.99
C ARG A 27 2.40 7.37 5.45
N SER A 28 2.13 6.36 6.28
CA SER A 28 2.12 4.94 5.87
C SER A 28 0.87 4.55 5.05
N GLN A 29 -0.11 5.43 4.94
CA GLN A 29 -1.34 5.25 4.17
C GLN A 29 -1.20 5.72 2.73
N PHE A 30 0.01 6.02 2.26
CA PHE A 30 0.25 6.25 0.83
C PHE A 30 0.85 4.99 0.22
N VAL A 31 0.00 4.09 -0.27
CA VAL A 31 0.43 2.91 -1.02
C VAL A 31 0.24 3.10 -2.52
N PRO A 32 0.98 2.39 -3.37
CA PRO A 32 0.75 2.41 -4.81
C PRO A 32 -0.70 2.06 -5.16
N ALA A 33 -1.24 2.69 -6.22
CA ALA A 33 -2.63 2.51 -6.63
C ALA A 33 -2.99 1.04 -6.86
N ASP A 34 -2.10 0.26 -7.49
CA ASP A 34 -2.32 -1.17 -7.76
C ASP A 34 -2.37 -2.03 -6.48
N GLN A 35 -1.78 -1.55 -5.38
CA GLN A 35 -1.88 -2.20 -4.07
C GLN A 35 -3.12 -1.77 -3.29
N ALA A 36 -3.61 -0.54 -3.52
CA ALA A 36 -4.85 -0.05 -2.92
C ALA A 36 -6.10 -0.60 -3.63
N PHE A 37 -5.99 -0.81 -4.95
CA PHE A 37 -7.08 -1.19 -5.84
C PHE A 37 -6.63 -2.30 -6.79
N ALA A 38 -6.26 -3.46 -6.24
CA ALA A 38 -5.75 -4.57 -7.04
C ALA A 38 -6.84 -5.08 -8.00
N PHE A 39 -6.63 -4.90 -9.29
CA PHE A 39 -7.57 -5.26 -10.35
C PHE A 39 -7.31 -6.67 -10.86
N ASP A 40 -8.38 -7.43 -11.07
CA ASP A 40 -8.35 -8.74 -11.71
C ASP A 40 -9.57 -8.90 -12.64
N PHE A 41 -9.44 -9.75 -13.64
CA PHE A 41 -10.52 -10.08 -14.54
C PHE A 41 -10.55 -11.57 -14.86
N GLN A 42 -11.77 -12.11 -14.95
CA GLN A 42 -11.99 -13.50 -15.32
C GLN A 42 -13.06 -13.55 -16.38
N GLN A 43 -12.73 -14.17 -17.52
CA GLN A 43 -13.67 -14.38 -18.61
C GLN A 43 -14.06 -15.85 -18.68
N ASN A 44 -15.36 -16.11 -18.66
CA ASN A 44 -15.93 -17.42 -18.90
C ASN A 44 -16.88 -17.34 -20.08
N GLN A 45 -16.44 -17.80 -21.26
CA GLN A 45 -17.20 -17.70 -22.50
C GLN A 45 -17.62 -16.25 -22.81
N HIS A 46 -18.91 -15.95 -22.62
CA HIS A 46 -19.53 -14.65 -22.86
C HIS A 46 -19.63 -13.79 -21.59
N ASP A 47 -19.33 -14.37 -20.42
CA ASP A 47 -19.37 -13.68 -19.14
C ASP A 47 -17.99 -13.11 -18.81
N LEU A 48 -17.92 -11.81 -18.57
CA LEU A 48 -16.71 -11.12 -18.12
C LEU A 48 -16.93 -10.59 -16.70
N ASN A 49 -16.14 -11.10 -15.75
CA ASN A 49 -16.11 -10.61 -14.38
C ASN A 49 -14.91 -9.68 -14.20
N LEU A 50 -15.17 -8.47 -13.71
CA LEU A 50 -14.17 -7.47 -13.36
C LEU A 50 -14.21 -7.27 -11.85
N THR A 51 -13.09 -7.54 -11.17
CA THR A 51 -13.00 -7.47 -9.71
C THR A 51 -11.90 -6.51 -9.29
N TRP A 52 -12.17 -5.70 -8.27
CA TRP A 52 -11.17 -4.88 -7.59
C TRP A 52 -11.10 -5.30 -6.12
N GLN A 53 -9.94 -5.75 -5.66
CA GLN A 53 -9.66 -5.94 -4.23
C GLN A 53 -9.21 -4.61 -3.65
N ILE A 54 -10.06 -4.03 -2.79
CA ILE A 54 -9.84 -2.70 -2.22
C ILE A 54 -9.22 -2.84 -0.83
N LYS A 55 -8.07 -2.20 -0.63
CA LYS A 55 -7.39 -2.17 0.66
C LYS A 55 -8.25 -1.45 1.71
N ASP A 56 -8.15 -1.89 2.97
CA ASP A 56 -8.87 -1.27 4.07
C ASP A 56 -8.54 0.23 4.20
N GLY A 57 -9.57 1.04 4.45
CA GLY A 57 -9.49 2.50 4.45
C GLY A 57 -9.48 3.18 3.07
N TYR A 58 -9.65 2.44 1.97
CA TYR A 58 -9.77 2.98 0.61
C TYR A 58 -11.14 2.67 0.00
N TYR A 59 -11.53 3.44 -1.00
CA TYR A 59 -12.79 3.24 -1.73
C TYR A 59 -12.71 3.79 -3.15
N LEU A 60 -13.46 3.18 -4.06
CA LEU A 60 -13.61 3.62 -5.44
C LEU A 60 -14.89 4.44 -5.61
N TYR A 61 -14.79 5.54 -6.35
CA TYR A 61 -15.96 6.32 -6.74
C TYR A 61 -16.67 5.64 -7.91
N ARG A 62 -17.90 5.17 -7.67
CA ARG A 62 -18.71 4.50 -8.72
C ARG A 62 -18.85 5.32 -10.00
N LYS A 63 -18.97 6.64 -9.90
CA LYS A 63 -19.11 7.55 -11.06
C LYS A 63 -17.83 7.67 -11.90
N GLN A 64 -16.67 7.31 -11.36
CA GLN A 64 -15.38 7.36 -12.05
C GLN A 64 -15.05 6.07 -12.81
N ILE A 65 -15.81 5.00 -12.57
CA ILE A 65 -15.65 3.75 -13.30
C ILE A 65 -16.29 3.92 -14.68
N ARG A 66 -15.45 3.91 -15.71
CA ARG A 66 -15.88 3.93 -17.12
C ARG A 66 -15.45 2.63 -17.79
N ILE A 67 -16.41 1.89 -18.31
CA ILE A 67 -16.19 0.64 -19.05
C ILE A 67 -16.59 0.91 -20.49
N THR A 68 -15.65 0.79 -21.41
CA THR A 68 -15.86 0.93 -22.85
C THR A 68 -15.64 -0.41 -23.52
N PRO A 69 -16.69 -1.06 -24.07
CA PRO A 69 -16.51 -2.28 -24.82
C PRO A 69 -15.85 -1.97 -26.17
N GLU A 70 -14.68 -2.56 -26.43
CA GLU A 70 -13.97 -2.40 -27.71
C GLU A 70 -14.60 -3.26 -28.82
N HIS A 71 -15.10 -4.46 -28.49
CA HIS A 71 -15.58 -5.46 -29.45
C HIS A 71 -16.95 -6.06 -29.12
N ALA A 72 -17.73 -5.44 -28.21
CA ALA A 72 -19.11 -5.90 -28.00
C ALA A 72 -19.94 -5.52 -29.23
N LYS A 73 -20.45 -6.52 -29.95
CA LYS A 73 -21.42 -6.26 -31.02
C LYS A 73 -22.66 -5.63 -30.38
N ASN A 74 -23.02 -4.42 -30.80
CA ASN A 74 -24.32 -3.84 -30.48
C ASN A 74 -25.40 -4.81 -30.95
N CYS A 75 -26.22 -5.31 -30.02
CA CYS A 75 -27.46 -6.00 -30.36
C CYS A 75 -28.47 -5.00 -30.91
#